data_AF-A0A2G5SB96-F1
#
_entry.id   AF-A0A2G5SB96-F1
#
_cell.length_a   1.000
_cell.length_b   1.000
_cell.length_c   1.000
_cell.angle_alpha   90.00
_cell.angle_beta   90.00
_cell.angle_gamma   90.00
#
_symmetry.space_group_name_H-M   'P 1'
#
loop_
_entity.id
_entity.type
_entity.pdbx_description
1 polymer ?
#
loop_
_entity_poly.entity_id
_entity_poly.type
_entity_poly.pdbx_seq_one_letter_code
_entity_poly.pdbx_strand_id
1 'polypeptide(L)'
;MAKRANKKICFVVDLTNTDRYYKKTEWADQGVKYLKLNCPGHDVNEREDLVEGFIKSVSEFVEDPENVFEYYRGHPMERQHYIIALYEAAQRRNAEKMKPKEDDENTRKEEVGDMTTD
;
A
#
# COMPACT_ATOMS: atom_id res chain seq x y z
N MET A 1 -19.69 8.44 11.50
CA MET A 1 -19.92 7.21 10.71
C MET A 1 -20.01 6.01 11.64
N ALA A 2 -18.91 5.52 12.23
CA ALA A 2 -18.92 4.37 13.15
C ALA A 2 -19.82 4.55 14.39
N LYS A 3 -19.72 5.69 15.10
CA LYS A 3 -20.61 6.04 16.23
C LYS A 3 -22.10 6.06 15.88
N ARG A 4 -22.47 6.41 14.64
CA ARG A 4 -23.87 6.43 14.19
C ARG A 4 -24.39 5.02 13.86
N ALA A 5 -23.50 4.09 13.54
CA ALA A 5 -23.83 2.70 13.23
C ALA A 5 -23.73 1.77 14.47
N ASN A 6 -23.51 2.31 15.68
CA ASN A 6 -23.21 1.56 16.90
C ASN A 6 -22.00 0.60 16.74
N LYS A 7 -21.00 0.99 15.94
CA LYS A 7 -19.79 0.20 15.70
C LYS A 7 -18.57 0.90 16.26
N LYS A 8 -17.63 0.11 16.79
CA LYS A 8 -16.34 0.59 17.30
C LYS A 8 -15.30 0.50 16.18
N ILE A 9 -14.49 1.54 16.03
CA ILE A 9 -13.30 1.49 15.18
C ILE A 9 -12.20 0.84 16.02
N CYS A 10 -11.58 -0.22 15.50
CA CYS A 10 -10.51 -0.95 16.20
C CYS A 10 -9.15 -0.84 15.50
N PHE A 11 -9.12 -0.43 14.22
CA PHE A 11 -7.89 -0.24 13.47
C PHE A 11 -8.01 0.92 12.47
N VAL A 12 -6.97 1.75 12.40
CA VAL A 12 -6.81 2.84 11.43
C VAL A 12 -5.50 2.65 10.69
N VAL A 13 -5.57 2.63 9.36
CA VAL A 13 -4.39 2.69 8.48
C VAL A 13 -4.37 4.05 7.80
N ASP A 14 -3.42 4.88 8.20
CA ASP A 14 -3.22 6.23 7.66
C ASP A 14 -2.26 6.19 6.48
N LEU A 15 -2.76 6.50 5.29
CA LEU A 15 -1.99 6.55 4.06
C LEU A 15 -1.49 7.95 3.71
N THR A 16 -1.73 8.97 4.55
CA THR A 16 -1.32 10.33 4.22
C THR A 16 0.19 10.51 4.34
N ASN A 17 0.80 11.25 3.42
CA ASN A 17 2.23 11.62 3.49
C ASN A 17 2.50 12.83 4.40
N THR A 18 1.77 12.95 5.51
CA THR A 18 1.87 14.09 6.43
C THR A 18 1.20 13.77 7.77
N ASP A 19 1.69 14.34 8.87
CA ASP A 19 1.09 14.21 10.20
C ASP A 19 0.24 15.43 10.60
N ARG A 20 -0.01 16.35 9.66
CA ARG A 20 -0.62 17.66 9.96
C ARG A 20 -2.13 17.63 10.23
N TYR A 21 -2.82 16.55 9.89
CA TYR A 21 -4.29 16.52 9.89
C TYR A 21 -4.89 16.12 11.23
N TYR A 22 -4.20 15.30 12.02
CA TYR A 22 -4.69 14.82 13.32
C TYR A 22 -3.54 14.24 14.14
N LYS A 23 -3.72 14.17 15.47
CA LYS A 23 -2.71 13.60 16.36
C LYS A 23 -2.90 12.09 16.45
N LYS A 24 -1.88 11.33 16.06
CA LYS A 24 -1.89 9.85 16.16
C LYS A 24 -2.21 9.31 17.57
N THR A 25 -1.89 10.08 18.62
CA THR A 25 -2.17 9.72 20.02
C THR A 25 -3.67 9.59 20.30
N GLU A 26 -4.52 10.34 19.60
CA GLU A 26 -5.98 10.30 19.79
C GLU A 26 -6.59 8.93 19.48
N TRP A 27 -5.94 8.13 18.62
CA TRP A 27 -6.35 6.76 18.32
C TRP A 27 -5.92 5.79 19.41
N ALA A 28 -4.66 5.91 19.87
CA ALA A 28 -4.12 5.05 20.93
C ALA A 28 -4.89 5.21 22.24
N ASP A 29 -5.27 6.44 22.61
CA ASP A 29 -6.06 6.75 23.81
C ASP A 29 -7.45 6.09 23.79
N GLN A 30 -7.95 5.73 22.61
CA GLN A 30 -9.24 5.04 22.42
C GLN A 30 -9.09 3.52 22.28
N GLY A 31 -7.88 2.98 22.47
CA GLY A 31 -7.58 1.57 22.27
C GLY A 31 -7.71 1.13 20.80
N VAL A 32 -7.49 2.05 19.87
CA VAL A 32 -7.57 1.79 18.42
C VAL A 32 -6.15 1.54 17.91
N LYS A 33 -5.93 0.39 17.26
CA LYS A 33 -4.66 0.11 16.57
C LYS A 33 -4.47 1.19 15.49
N TYR A 34 -3.26 1.72 15.37
CA TYR A 34 -2.95 2.75 14.38
C TYR A 34 -1.68 2.36 13.63
N LEU A 35 -1.74 2.42 12.30
CA LEU A 35 -0.61 2.19 11.40
C LEU A 35 -0.48 3.38 10.46
N LYS A 36 0.73 3.94 10.35
CA LYS A 36 1.08 4.98 9.37
C LYS A 36 1.86 4.35 8.23
N LEU A 37 1.38 4.52 7.00
CA LEU A 37 2.08 4.20 5.77
C LEU A 37 2.19 5.49 4.94
N ASN A 38 3.34 6.15 4.99
CA ASN A 38 3.57 7.41 4.29
C ASN A 38 3.54 7.19 2.78
N CYS A 39 2.38 7.42 2.15
CA CYS A 39 2.15 7.21 0.73
C CYS A 39 2.45 8.48 -0.08
N PRO A 40 3.60 8.57 -0.77
CA PRO A 40 3.87 9.67 -1.69
C PRO A 40 2.88 9.59 -2.87
N GLY A 41 2.35 10.73 -3.29
CA GLY A 41 1.27 10.78 -4.27
C GLY A 41 1.66 10.26 -5.66
N HIS A 42 2.77 10.77 -6.22
CA HIS A 42 3.13 10.49 -7.62
C HIS A 42 3.75 9.11 -7.85
N ASP A 43 4.35 8.47 -6.84
CA ASP A 43 5.18 7.25 -7.03
C ASP A 43 4.77 6.08 -6.13
N VAL A 44 3.50 6.02 -5.67
CA VAL A 44 3.04 4.91 -4.82
C VAL A 44 3.23 3.53 -5.47
N ASN A 45 3.16 3.46 -6.79
CA ASN A 45 3.27 2.20 -7.54
C ASN A 45 4.67 1.58 -7.45
N GLU A 46 5.70 2.37 -7.16
CA GLU A 46 7.09 1.92 -6.99
C GLU A 46 7.41 1.51 -5.54
N ARG A 47 6.47 1.77 -4.62
CA ARG A 47 6.64 1.55 -3.18
C ARG A 47 6.08 0.20 -2.75
N GLU A 48 6.80 -0.85 -3.12
CA GLU A 48 6.42 -2.23 -2.79
C GLU A 48 6.25 -2.43 -1.29
N ASP A 49 7.11 -1.79 -0.50
CA ASP A 49 7.10 -1.81 0.97
C ASP A 49 5.78 -1.29 1.55
N LEU A 50 5.20 -0.25 0.95
CA LEU A 50 3.93 0.31 1.39
C LEU A 50 2.75 -0.63 1.08
N VAL A 51 2.78 -1.25 -0.10
CA VAL A 51 1.73 -2.19 -0.53
C VAL A 51 1.78 -3.46 0.32
N GLU A 52 2.96 -4.04 0.50
CA GLU A 52 3.15 -5.24 1.34
C GLU A 52 2.81 -4.95 2.80
N GLY A 53 3.25 -3.80 3.32
CA GLY A 53 2.91 -3.35 4.67
C GLY A 53 1.41 -3.20 4.88
N PHE A 54 0.70 -2.66 3.88
CA PHE A 54 -0.76 -2.53 3.90
C PHE A 54 -1.43 -3.90 3.92
N ILE A 55 -1.10 -4.77 2.95
CA ILE A 55 -1.70 -6.11 2.82
C ILE A 55 -1.48 -6.91 4.10
N LYS A 56 -0.23 -7.02 4.56
CA LYS A 56 0.13 -7.77 5.77
C LYS A 56 -0.67 -7.29 6.98
N SER A 57 -0.71 -5.98 7.20
CA SER A 57 -1.33 -5.41 8.39
C SER A 57 -2.86 -5.57 8.41
N VAL A 58 -3.49 -5.50 7.24
CA VAL A 58 -4.95 -5.73 7.13
C VAL A 58 -5.26 -7.23 7.25
N SER A 59 -4.49 -8.10 6.59
CA SER A 59 -4.63 -9.56 6.71
C SER A 59 -4.55 -10.02 8.16
N GLU A 60 -3.50 -9.62 8.89
CA GLU A 60 -3.35 -9.95 10.32
C GLU A 60 -4.52 -9.41 11.17
N PHE A 61 -5.08 -8.25 10.83
CA PHE A 61 -6.19 -7.68 11.58
C PHE A 61 -7.50 -8.45 11.36
N VAL A 62 -7.76 -8.94 10.15
CA VAL A 62 -9.02 -9.65 9.80
C VAL A 62 -8.97 -11.16 10.04
N GLU A 63 -7.81 -11.70 10.42
CA GLU A 63 -7.67 -13.09 10.90
C GLU A 63 -8.44 -13.32 12.20
N ASP A 64 -8.55 -12.28 13.04
CA ASP A 64 -9.40 -12.27 14.21
C ASP A 64 -10.88 -12.17 13.78
N PRO A 65 -11.73 -13.17 14.08
CA PRO A 65 -13.13 -13.20 13.67
C PRO A 65 -13.97 -12.09 14.33
N GLU A 66 -13.52 -11.48 15.42
CA GLU A 66 -14.20 -10.34 16.06
C GLU A 66 -13.96 -9.02 15.30
N ASN A 67 -12.92 -8.97 14.46
CA ASN A 67 -12.57 -7.78 13.69
C ASN A 67 -13.31 -7.76 12.35
N VAL A 68 -14.16 -6.75 12.17
CA VAL A 68 -14.92 -6.55 10.93
C VAL A 68 -14.39 -5.35 10.17
N PHE A 69 -14.06 -5.56 8.90
CA PHE A 69 -13.69 -4.50 7.97
C PHE A 69 -14.90 -4.16 7.09
N GLU A 70 -15.59 -3.07 7.42
CA GLU A 70 -16.87 -2.74 6.76
C GLU A 70 -16.86 -1.45 5.96
N TYR A 71 -15.89 -0.56 6.18
CA TYR A 71 -15.88 0.76 5.54
C TYR A 71 -14.49 1.19 5.10
N TYR A 72 -14.39 1.72 3.89
CA TYR A 72 -13.20 2.42 3.38
C TYR A 72 -13.58 3.83 2.92
N ARG A 73 -12.91 4.85 3.48
CA ARG A 73 -13.23 6.28 3.26
C ARG A 73 -14.72 6.63 3.42
N GLY A 74 -15.44 5.85 4.24
CA GLY A 74 -16.88 6.02 4.47
C GLY A 74 -17.82 5.30 3.49
N HIS A 75 -17.29 4.54 2.55
CA HIS A 75 -18.06 3.67 1.66
C HIS A 75 -18.11 2.24 2.21
N PRO A 76 -19.26 1.55 2.15
CA PRO A 76 -19.35 0.15 2.55
C PRO A 76 -18.40 -0.72 1.73
N MET A 77 -17.74 -1.65 2.40
CA MET A 77 -16.90 -2.66 1.78
C MET A 77 -17.40 -4.04 2.17
N GLU A 78 -17.63 -4.90 1.18
CA GLU A 78 -17.92 -6.31 1.43
C GLU A 78 -16.61 -7.08 1.59
N ARG A 79 -16.47 -7.81 2.71
CA ARG A 79 -15.25 -8.54 3.08
C ARG A 79 -14.71 -9.43 1.96
N GLN A 80 -15.58 -10.16 1.26
CA GLN A 80 -15.20 -11.09 0.19
C GLN A 80 -14.62 -10.35 -1.02
N HIS A 81 -15.29 -9.30 -1.50
CA HIS A 81 -14.83 -8.49 -2.63
C HIS A 81 -13.47 -7.83 -2.34
N TYR A 82 -13.22 -7.43 -1.10
CA TYR A 82 -11.94 -6.84 -0.73
C TYR A 82 -10.79 -7.84 -0.69
N ILE A 83 -11.00 -9.01 -0.10
CA ILE A 83 -9.99 -10.08 -0.10
C ILE A 83 -9.67 -10.49 -1.53
N ILE A 84 -10.68 -10.63 -2.40
CA ILE A 84 -10.50 -10.90 -3.83
C ILE A 84 -9.71 -9.76 -4.49
N ALA A 85 -10.07 -8.50 -4.25
CA ALA A 85 -9.36 -7.35 -4.83
C ALA A 85 -7.89 -7.26 -4.38
N LEU A 86 -7.60 -7.52 -3.10
CA LEU A 86 -6.22 -7.58 -2.59
C LEU A 86 -5.43 -8.72 -3.23
N TYR A 87 -6.05 -9.90 -3.31
CA TYR A 87 -5.43 -11.07 -3.93
C TYR A 87 -5.16 -10.85 -5.42
N GLU A 88 -6.12 -10.34 -6.17
CA GLU A 88 -5.94 -10.00 -7.58
C GLU A 88 -4.88 -8.92 -7.80
N ALA A 89 -4.83 -7.90 -6.95
CA ALA A 89 -3.80 -6.87 -7.01
C ALA A 89 -2.41 -7.46 -6.76
N ALA A 90 -2.28 -8.35 -5.77
CA ALA A 90 -1.03 -9.07 -5.53
C ALA A 90 -0.65 -9.95 -6.74
N GLN A 91 -1.60 -10.67 -7.34
CA GLN A 91 -1.34 -11.54 -8.48
C GLN A 91 -0.98 -10.79 -9.76
N ARG A 92 -1.67 -9.69 -10.08
CA ARG A 92 -1.31 -8.83 -11.22
C ARG A 92 0.12 -8.32 -11.09
N ARG A 93 0.51 -7.90 -9.88
CA ARG A 93 1.89 -7.44 -9.60
C ARG A 93 2.93 -8.55 -9.70
N ASN A 94 2.63 -9.75 -9.19
CA ASN A 94 3.52 -10.91 -9.35
C ASN A 94 3.74 -11.25 -10.83
N ALA A 95 2.69 -11.14 -11.65
CA ALA A 95 2.79 -11.34 -13.09
C ALA A 95 3.62 -10.24 -13.80
N GLU A 96 3.52 -8.98 -13.36
CA GLU A 96 4.37 -7.88 -13.88
C GLU A 96 5.85 -8.07 -13.53
N LYS A 97 6.17 -8.53 -12.31
CA LYS A 97 7.55 -8.85 -11.90
C LYS A 97 8.19 -9.96 -12.74
N MET A 98 7.39 -10.85 -13.32
CA MET A 98 7.86 -11.95 -14.17
C MET A 98 8.04 -11.55 -15.65
N LYS A 99 7.68 -10.32 -16.06
CA LYS A 99 7.93 -9.86 -17.42
C LYS A 99 9.44 -9.65 -17.64
N PRO A 100 10.01 -10.08 -18.79
CA PRO A 100 11.38 -9.75 -19.14
C PRO A 100 11.57 -8.24 -19.13
N LYS A 101 12.66 -7.76 -18.51
CA LYS A 101 13.06 -6.36 -18.63
C LYS A 101 13.52 -6.15 -20.07
N GLU A 102 12.89 -5.23 -20.79
CA GLU A 102 13.40 -4.77 -22.09
C GLU A 102 14.82 -4.23 -21.91
N ASP A 103 15.73 -4.80 -22.67
CA ASP A 103 17.14 -4.49 -22.72
C ASP A 103 17.34 -3.08 -23.30
N ASP A 104 17.78 -2.15 -22.46
CA ASP A 104 18.13 -0.79 -22.85
C ASP A 104 19.43 -0.81 -23.69
N GLU A 105 19.25 -0.97 -25.00
CA GLU A 105 20.30 -1.13 -26.01
C GLU A 105 21.13 0.15 -26.27
N ASN A 106 21.07 1.16 -25.41
CA ASN A 106 21.70 2.47 -25.66
C ASN A 106 23.06 2.71 -24.94
N THR A 107 23.58 1.78 -24.14
CA THR A 107 24.82 2.01 -23.35
C THR A 107 26.13 1.49 -24.00
N ARG A 108 26.16 1.13 -25.30
CA ARG A 108 27.39 0.62 -25.97
C ARG A 108 27.83 1.42 -27.20
N LYS A 109 27.76 2.75 -27.18
CA LYS A 109 28.29 3.57 -28.29
C LYS A 109 29.33 4.64 -27.93
N GLU A 110 29.78 4.76 -26.67
CA GLU A 110 30.75 5.81 -26.29
C GLU A 110 32.21 5.35 -26.10
N GLU A 111 32.56 4.07 -26.24
CA GLU A 111 33.95 3.61 -25.97
C GLU A 111 34.80 3.27 -27.21
N VAL A 112 34.33 3.50 -28.44
CA VAL A 112 35.15 3.27 -29.67
C VAL A 112 35.30 4.56 -30.45
N GLY A 113 36.07 5.49 -29.89
CA GLY A 113 36.24 6.82 -30.48
C GLY A 113 37.49 7.55 -30.05
N ASP A 114 38.62 6.88 -29.82
CA ASP A 114 39.93 7.54 -29.92
C ASP A 114 41.05 6.50 -30.17
N MET A 115 41.40 6.32 -31.44
CA MET A 115 42.73 5.81 -31.82
C MET A 115 43.33 6.86 -32.76
N THR A 116 44.17 7.69 -32.14
CA THR A 116 44.96 8.75 -32.76
C THR A 116 45.82 8.21 -33.90
N THR A 117 45.84 8.99 -34.98
CA THR A 117 46.71 8.88 -36.15
C THR A 117 48.17 9.14 -35.82
N ASP A 118 49.08 8.33 -36.37
CA ASP A 118 50.48 8.68 -36.66
C ASP A 118 50.64 8.92 -38.17
#